data_AF-A0A850R2B2-F1
#
_entry.id   AF-A0A850R2B2-F1
#
_cell.length_a   1.000
_cell.length_b   1.000
_cell.length_c   1.000
_cell.angle_alpha   90.00
_cell.angle_beta   90.00
_cell.angle_gamma   90.00
#
_symmetry.space_group_name_H-M   'P 1'
#
loop_
_entity.id
_entity.type
_entity.pdbx_description
1 polymer ?
#
loop_
_entity_poly.entity_id
_entity_poly.type
_entity_poly.pdbx_seq_one_letter_code
_entity_poly.pdbx_strand_id
1 'polypeptide(L)'
;MLLSLVEGDTFADATTTRINAYMGQQVGFPGTSATGFAGYSGPTTLPRFHPSDGPGALSTQASVSTTGTLSTITGIDHRSVIYTLPTVTGSCNNVDAMAWLIPYEPTTVGGYEYPRSHTGPWVGSGERQFYFTPNYISGNLTPYQDLMDFVYDYYEDQSAFLARNNWLADDANVNGSCSNVELDFGDLPDTGTGIGAGNYITAFQFDGPRHQLGATIYMGTAPDGETDAYATVAANGDTDDGVEVLPLSSTATQYSMRVTTTNTTGSDGNMYAWADWNQNGDLEASEMQTVTVPDGETDTVKVLTWPITSGITNGDTIYVRFRICNSVTDCSSPIGEAANGEVEGYAITVSDNVDFADAPDTYLTLAGSGGPFHYGDATLFVGDQASDGEPDGLPSATANGDDENASPDDEDGVNVISPININATDYSLTVEASNTTGSIANLIVWIDFDKSGTFETSEAQVTTVPDATSEGQFVFNWTGLSGLTAGVTYARIRITTDAITAASIGGVANNGEVEDHLIVMGTFDLGDAPDTYGTDRTDASGEGVGPMHTPSATIFLGAVATDAEANGFVDGVDDNGLAQDDDLAGVDDEDGVTIPASIMAEPDSTESLTVRVNTDVDAT
;
A
#
# COMPACT_ATOMS: atom_id res chain seq x y z
N MET A 1 -30.51 1.87 3.43
CA MET A 1 -29.19 1.77 2.79
C MET A 1 -28.80 3.22 2.52
N LEU A 2 -28.45 4.03 3.53
CA LEU A 2 -27.20 3.99 4.33
C LEU A 2 -26.00 3.90 3.38
N LEU A 3 -25.50 5.06 2.95
CA LEU A 3 -24.11 5.24 2.53
C LEU A 3 -23.44 6.02 3.67
N SER A 4 -22.47 5.38 4.32
CA SER A 4 -21.49 6.03 5.18
C SER A 4 -20.51 6.79 4.29
N LEU A 5 -20.20 8.03 4.68
CA LEU A 5 -19.10 8.79 4.10
C LEU A 5 -17.86 8.46 4.92
N VAL A 6 -16.87 7.86 4.28
CA VAL A 6 -15.48 7.84 4.74
C VAL A 6 -14.87 9.17 4.33
N GLU A 7 -14.34 9.91 5.30
CA GLU A 7 -13.75 11.23 5.11
C GLU A 7 -12.27 11.02 4.74
N GLY A 8 -11.94 11.11 3.45
CA GLY A 8 -10.60 10.80 2.94
C GLY A 8 -10.51 10.61 1.41
N ASP A 9 -11.62 10.35 0.71
CA ASP A 9 -11.56 10.15 -0.74
C ASP A 9 -11.47 11.44 -1.55
N THR A 10 -10.57 11.43 -2.54
CA THR A 10 -10.61 12.37 -3.67
C THR A 10 -11.95 12.28 -4.38
N PHE A 11 -12.66 13.41 -4.50
CA PHE A 11 -13.84 13.49 -5.37
C PHE A 11 -13.46 13.09 -6.80
N ALA A 12 -13.93 11.93 -7.26
CA ALA A 12 -13.86 11.51 -8.66
C ALA A 12 -14.72 12.39 -9.62
N ASP A 13 -15.28 13.51 -9.16
CA ASP A 13 -15.91 14.52 -10.02
C ASP A 13 -15.78 15.96 -9.48
N ALA A 14 -14.57 16.42 -9.20
CA ALA A 14 -14.32 17.85 -8.98
C ALA A 14 -14.04 18.59 -10.31
N THR A 15 -14.82 18.33 -11.37
CA THR A 15 -14.65 19.05 -12.65
C THR A 15 -15.33 20.43 -12.70
N THR A 16 -16.07 20.84 -11.66
CA THR A 16 -16.81 22.11 -11.72
C THR A 16 -16.93 22.86 -10.40
N THR A 17 -15.92 23.65 -10.05
CA THR A 17 -16.12 24.86 -9.23
C THR A 17 -15.60 26.05 -10.02
N ARG A 18 -16.50 26.92 -10.50
CA ARG A 18 -16.20 28.00 -11.46
C ARG A 18 -16.57 29.37 -10.87
N ILE A 19 -15.70 30.38 -10.97
CA ILE A 19 -16.04 31.80 -10.71
C ILE A 19 -16.13 32.56 -12.05
N ASN A 20 -17.15 33.40 -12.20
CA ASN A 20 -17.58 33.95 -13.49
C ASN A 20 -17.12 35.41 -13.71
N ALA A 21 -16.32 35.67 -14.75
CA ALA A 21 -15.83 37.00 -15.14
C ALA A 21 -16.95 38.01 -15.47
N TYR A 22 -18.16 37.53 -15.75
CA TYR A 22 -19.36 38.35 -15.89
C TYR A 22 -19.69 39.17 -14.62
N MET A 23 -19.34 38.67 -13.43
CA MET A 23 -19.65 39.32 -12.15
C MET A 23 -18.79 40.55 -11.88
N GLY A 24 -17.49 40.51 -12.19
CA GLY A 24 -16.59 41.67 -12.06
C GLY A 24 -17.01 42.86 -12.94
N GLN A 25 -17.66 42.58 -14.07
CA GLN A 25 -18.22 43.61 -14.94
C GLN A 25 -19.47 44.28 -14.35
N GLN A 26 -20.37 43.52 -13.71
CA GLN A 26 -21.63 44.05 -13.17
C GLN A 26 -21.43 44.98 -11.96
N VAL A 27 -20.28 44.89 -11.28
CA VAL A 27 -19.90 45.76 -10.15
C VAL A 27 -18.96 46.92 -10.55
N GLY A 28 -18.62 47.05 -11.85
CA GLY A 28 -17.96 48.25 -12.39
C GLY A 28 -16.43 48.24 -12.39
N PHE A 29 -15.79 47.07 -12.35
CA PHE A 29 -14.32 46.96 -12.32
C PHE A 29 -13.68 47.25 -13.71
N PRO A 30 -12.69 48.16 -13.83
CA PRO A 30 -12.02 48.45 -15.09
C PRO A 30 -11.09 47.31 -15.53
N GLY A 31 -11.28 46.78 -16.74
CA GLY A 31 -10.42 45.72 -17.33
C GLY A 31 -11.17 44.46 -17.77
N THR A 32 -12.42 44.28 -17.35
CA THR A 32 -13.27 43.17 -17.80
C THR A 32 -13.99 43.55 -19.10
N SER A 33 -13.54 43.00 -20.24
CA SER A 33 -14.21 43.26 -21.54
C SER A 33 -15.14 42.11 -21.91
N ALA A 34 -16.42 42.41 -22.09
CA ALA A 34 -17.44 41.48 -22.58
C ALA A 34 -17.40 41.36 -24.11
N THR A 35 -16.28 40.88 -24.66
CA THR A 35 -16.25 40.39 -26.05
C THR A 35 -15.13 39.37 -26.23
N GLY A 36 -15.50 38.09 -26.33
CA GLY A 36 -14.71 37.07 -27.00
C GLY A 36 -13.76 36.28 -26.10
N PHE A 37 -14.06 34.98 -26.03
CA PHE A 37 -13.39 33.85 -25.39
C PHE A 37 -11.87 33.65 -25.73
N ALA A 38 -11.19 34.60 -26.37
CA ALA A 38 -9.83 34.43 -26.88
C ALA A 38 -9.09 35.79 -26.94
N GLY A 39 -8.13 36.05 -26.05
CA GLY A 39 -7.33 37.28 -26.17
C GLY A 39 -6.36 37.64 -25.06
N TYR A 40 -6.20 36.85 -23.99
CA TYR A 40 -5.15 37.12 -23.00
C TYR A 40 -3.80 36.57 -23.47
N SER A 41 -2.76 37.41 -23.45
CA SER A 41 -1.37 37.10 -23.84
C SER A 41 -0.41 37.61 -22.74
N GLY A 42 -0.55 37.08 -21.53
CA GLY A 42 0.39 37.27 -20.41
C GLY A 42 1.03 35.95 -19.96
N PRO A 43 1.97 35.99 -19.00
CA PRO A 43 2.73 34.81 -18.57
C PRO A 43 1.83 33.64 -18.11
N THR A 44 2.19 32.41 -18.47
CA THR A 44 1.37 31.18 -18.32
C THR A 44 1.60 30.40 -17.02
N THR A 45 2.26 31.01 -16.05
CA THR A 45 2.69 30.39 -14.78
C THR A 45 1.94 30.98 -13.60
N LEU A 46 1.21 30.13 -12.84
CA LEU A 46 0.58 30.49 -11.57
C LEU A 46 1.42 29.96 -10.39
N PRO A 47 1.72 30.77 -9.35
CA PRO A 47 2.36 30.28 -8.14
C PRO A 47 1.38 29.42 -7.31
N ARG A 48 1.93 28.39 -6.65
CA ARG A 48 1.24 27.61 -5.62
C ARG A 48 1.40 28.32 -4.26
N PHE A 49 0.41 28.16 -3.38
CA PHE A 49 0.51 28.57 -1.99
C PHE A 49 0.49 27.36 -1.07
N HIS A 50 1.54 27.26 -0.26
CA HIS A 50 1.54 26.58 1.03
C HIS A 50 1.67 27.69 2.09
N PRO A 51 1.23 27.51 3.35
CA PRO A 51 1.87 28.24 4.45
C PRO A 51 3.40 28.01 4.35
N SER A 52 4.20 29.06 4.20
CA SER A 52 5.66 28.92 4.28
C SER A 52 6.09 28.78 5.72
N ASP A 53 7.16 28.02 5.93
CA ASP A 53 8.39 28.19 6.73
C ASP A 53 8.38 29.24 7.90
N GLY A 54 7.24 29.47 8.54
CA GLY A 54 7.03 30.46 9.60
C GLY A 54 5.61 31.04 9.71
N PRO A 55 5.25 31.59 10.89
CA PRO A 55 3.88 32.01 11.19
C PRO A 55 3.37 33.09 10.22
N GLY A 56 2.28 32.80 9.51
CA GLY A 56 1.52 33.78 8.74
C GLY A 56 2.13 34.21 7.40
N ALA A 57 3.10 33.48 6.85
CA ALA A 57 3.60 33.72 5.50
C ALA A 57 3.16 32.63 4.50
N LEU A 58 3.03 33.00 3.22
CA LEU A 58 2.71 32.11 2.11
C LEU A 58 4.00 31.77 1.34
N SER A 59 4.37 30.49 1.25
CA SER A 59 5.52 30.01 0.45
C SER A 59 5.16 29.99 -1.02
N THR A 60 6.02 30.59 -1.85
CA THR A 60 5.93 30.47 -3.31
C THR A 60 6.63 29.21 -3.77
N GLN A 61 5.84 28.21 -4.17
CA GLN A 61 6.30 26.98 -4.80
C GLN A 61 6.35 27.11 -6.34
N ALA A 62 7.10 26.21 -7.01
CA ALA A 62 7.27 26.21 -8.47
C ALA A 62 5.92 26.24 -9.22
N SER A 63 5.83 27.10 -10.23
CA SER A 63 4.58 27.45 -10.88
C SER A 63 4.02 26.34 -11.77
N VAL A 64 2.70 26.15 -11.79
CA VAL A 64 2.03 25.23 -12.71
C VAL A 64 1.70 25.97 -14.02
N SER A 65 1.93 25.30 -15.15
CA SER A 65 1.67 25.85 -16.49
C SER A 65 0.20 25.61 -16.89
N THR A 66 -0.50 26.67 -17.29
CA THR A 66 -1.92 26.60 -17.69
C THR A 66 -2.10 26.45 -19.21
N THR A 67 -3.23 25.87 -19.63
CA THR A 67 -3.64 25.79 -21.04
C THR A 67 -4.27 27.11 -21.50
N GLY A 68 -3.44 28.10 -21.82
CA GLY A 68 -3.63 29.06 -22.93
C GLY A 68 -4.83 30.02 -22.96
N THR A 69 -5.80 29.97 -22.04
CA THR A 69 -6.93 30.94 -22.03
C THR A 69 -7.38 31.24 -20.59
N LEU A 70 -7.21 32.49 -20.14
CA LEU A 70 -7.73 33.00 -18.85
C LEU A 70 -9.27 33.14 -18.86
N SER A 71 -10.00 32.04 -19.04
CA SER A 71 -11.46 31.99 -18.84
C SER A 71 -11.86 31.31 -17.53
N THR A 72 -10.92 30.63 -16.88
CA THR A 72 -11.12 29.86 -15.64
C THR A 72 -9.78 29.75 -14.91
N ILE A 73 -9.77 30.00 -13.59
CA ILE A 73 -8.67 29.56 -12.72
C ILE A 73 -9.02 28.13 -12.29
N THR A 74 -8.08 27.20 -12.45
CA THR A 74 -8.15 25.81 -11.98
C THR A 74 -7.02 25.58 -10.97
N GLY A 75 -7.27 24.80 -9.92
CA GLY A 75 -6.25 24.39 -8.95
C GLY A 75 -6.22 25.19 -7.65
N ILE A 76 -7.38 25.52 -7.07
CA ILE A 76 -7.42 25.62 -5.60
C ILE A 76 -7.40 24.18 -5.12
N ASP A 77 -6.26 23.78 -4.57
CA ASP A 77 -6.12 22.53 -3.85
C ASP A 77 -7.10 22.55 -2.66
N HIS A 78 -7.81 21.45 -2.40
CA HIS A 78 -8.66 21.32 -1.22
C HIS A 78 -7.85 21.43 0.09
N ARG A 79 -6.53 21.27 0.04
CA ARG A 79 -5.59 21.55 1.15
C ARG A 79 -5.42 23.05 1.45
N SER A 80 -5.95 23.94 0.61
CA SER A 80 -6.08 25.37 0.91
C SER A 80 -7.37 25.72 1.66
N VAL A 81 -8.18 24.73 2.03
CA VAL A 81 -9.34 24.86 2.91
C VAL A 81 -9.04 24.02 4.14
N ILE A 82 -8.81 24.70 5.27
CA ILE A 82 -8.64 24.08 6.57
C ILE A 82 -9.88 23.22 6.85
N TYR A 83 -9.71 21.91 6.90
CA TYR A 83 -10.72 21.02 7.45
C TYR A 83 -10.71 21.20 8.97
N THR A 84 -11.85 21.58 9.55
CA THR A 84 -12.04 21.44 10.99
C THR A 84 -12.45 19.99 11.26
N LEU A 85 -11.49 19.12 11.55
CA LEU A 85 -11.71 17.87 12.27
C LEU A 85 -11.86 18.19 13.78
N PRO A 86 -12.38 17.24 14.60
CA PRO A 86 -13.35 17.52 15.66
C PRO A 86 -12.89 18.66 16.55
N THR A 87 -13.75 19.67 16.74
CA THR A 87 -13.51 20.82 17.63
C THR A 87 -13.00 20.38 19.00
N VAL A 88 -11.67 20.34 19.16
CA VAL A 88 -11.02 20.18 20.45
C VAL A 88 -11.11 21.54 21.13
N THR A 89 -12.06 21.68 22.06
CA THR A 89 -12.26 22.95 22.78
C THR A 89 -10.94 23.41 23.41
N GLY A 90 -10.37 24.51 22.90
CA GLY A 90 -9.11 25.10 23.35
C GLY A 90 -7.88 24.95 22.44
N SER A 91 -7.92 24.12 21.38
CA SER A 91 -6.82 23.96 20.40
C SER A 91 -6.44 25.22 19.62
N CYS A 92 -5.23 25.24 19.05
CA CYS A 92 -4.83 26.22 18.04
C CYS A 92 -5.55 26.01 16.71
N ASN A 93 -6.12 24.81 16.51
CA ASN A 93 -7.11 24.53 15.48
C ASN A 93 -8.54 24.90 15.94
N ASN A 94 -8.73 25.21 17.23
CA ASN A 94 -9.95 25.79 17.81
C ASN A 94 -9.87 27.32 17.88
N VAL A 95 -9.14 27.94 16.96
CA VAL A 95 -9.44 29.32 16.65
C VAL A 95 -10.70 29.27 15.79
N ASP A 96 -11.69 30.10 16.09
CA ASP A 96 -12.77 30.51 15.16
C ASP A 96 -12.20 31.13 13.84
N ALA A 97 -10.89 31.04 13.60
CA ALA A 97 -10.15 31.48 12.44
C ALA A 97 -10.00 30.36 11.41
N MET A 98 -11.13 29.83 10.99
CA MET A 98 -11.24 29.60 9.57
C MET A 98 -11.16 30.98 8.92
N ALA A 99 -10.12 31.26 8.15
CA ALA A 99 -10.09 32.43 7.28
C ALA A 99 -11.12 32.21 6.16
N TRP A 100 -12.40 32.45 6.50
CA TRP A 100 -13.52 32.29 5.59
C TRP A 100 -13.37 33.28 4.42
N LEU A 101 -13.02 32.77 3.25
CA LEU A 101 -13.19 33.46 1.99
C LEU A 101 -14.68 33.46 1.60
N ILE A 102 -15.45 34.45 2.09
CA ILE A 102 -16.54 35.20 1.41
C ILE A 102 -17.46 35.89 2.46
N PRO A 103 -17.99 37.11 2.21
CA PRO A 103 -18.84 37.81 3.19
C PRO A 103 -20.33 37.38 3.22
N TYR A 104 -20.95 37.16 4.39
CA TYR A 104 -22.42 37.13 4.55
C TYR A 104 -22.95 37.80 5.86
N GLU A 105 -24.15 38.39 5.79
CA GLU A 105 -24.86 39.12 6.86
C GLU A 105 -26.33 38.63 6.92
N PRO A 106 -26.72 37.74 7.87
CA PRO A 106 -28.08 37.24 7.95
C PRO A 106 -29.04 38.21 8.64
N THR A 107 -30.06 38.71 7.93
CA THR A 107 -31.07 39.62 8.51
C THR A 107 -32.34 38.94 9.05
N THR A 108 -32.38 37.62 9.29
CA THR A 108 -33.60 36.98 9.83
C THR A 108 -33.35 35.99 10.97
N VAL A 109 -34.12 36.22 12.03
CA VAL A 109 -34.16 35.51 13.31
C VAL A 109 -34.71 34.10 13.09
N GLY A 110 -33.83 33.11 12.92
CA GLY A 110 -34.23 31.75 12.60
C GLY A 110 -33.17 30.71 12.97
N GLY A 111 -32.86 30.63 14.27
CA GLY A 111 -32.48 29.37 14.93
C GLY A 111 -31.07 28.82 14.73
N TYR A 112 -30.01 29.55 15.09
CA TYR A 112 -28.78 29.02 15.70
C TYR A 112 -28.11 30.16 16.51
N GLU A 113 -27.76 29.92 17.78
CA GLU A 113 -27.07 30.90 18.63
C GLU A 113 -25.55 30.81 18.38
N TYR A 114 -24.98 31.79 17.66
CA TYR A 114 -23.53 31.98 17.46
C TYR A 114 -22.97 33.05 18.42
N PRO A 115 -21.67 33.03 18.81
CA PRO A 115 -21.07 34.01 19.74
C PRO A 115 -20.93 35.39 19.09
N ARG A 116 -21.75 36.36 19.53
CA ARG A 116 -21.93 37.68 18.89
C ARG A 116 -21.06 38.80 19.48
N SER A 117 -19.75 38.82 19.27
CA SER A 117 -18.96 39.99 19.72
C SER A 117 -18.08 40.68 18.69
N HIS A 118 -17.90 40.11 17.50
CA HIS A 118 -17.12 40.75 16.42
C HIS A 118 -18.01 41.31 15.32
N THR A 119 -17.58 42.42 14.72
CA THR A 119 -18.26 43.09 13.60
C THR A 119 -17.50 42.73 12.33
N GLY A 120 -18.13 41.95 11.45
CA GLY A 120 -17.58 41.45 10.20
C GLY A 120 -18.54 40.45 9.56
N PRO A 121 -18.31 40.02 8.31
CA PRO A 121 -19.22 39.14 7.60
C PRO A 121 -18.89 37.64 7.83
N TRP A 122 -19.92 36.77 7.84
CA TRP A 122 -19.91 35.38 8.33
C TRP A 122 -20.41 34.37 7.28
N VAL A 123 -19.88 33.15 7.14
CA VAL A 123 -20.45 32.07 6.27
C VAL A 123 -20.50 30.72 7.02
N GLY A 124 -21.43 29.84 6.65
CA GLY A 124 -21.51 28.45 7.13
C GLY A 124 -21.73 27.44 6.00
N SER A 125 -21.12 26.27 6.08
CA SER A 125 -21.22 25.19 5.10
C SER A 125 -22.44 24.30 5.37
N GLY A 126 -23.35 24.23 4.41
CA GLY A 126 -24.43 23.24 4.40
C GLY A 126 -24.77 22.84 2.97
N GLU A 127 -24.33 21.64 2.57
CA GLU A 127 -24.90 20.70 1.57
C GLU A 127 -25.48 21.19 0.22
N ARG A 128 -25.38 22.45 -0.21
CA ARG A 128 -25.94 22.86 -1.51
C ARG A 128 -24.99 23.75 -2.30
N GLN A 129 -24.73 23.30 -3.54
CA GLN A 129 -24.16 24.10 -4.62
C GLN A 129 -24.79 25.51 -4.65
N PHE A 130 -23.99 26.55 -4.43
CA PHE A 130 -24.45 27.92 -4.59
C PHE A 130 -24.48 28.29 -6.08
N TYR A 131 -25.68 28.26 -6.67
CA TYR A 131 -25.92 28.82 -8.00
C TYR A 131 -25.94 30.36 -7.92
N PHE A 132 -24.87 31.03 -8.36
CA PHE A 132 -24.82 32.49 -8.49
C PHE A 132 -25.69 32.95 -9.65
N THR A 133 -26.96 33.27 -9.36
CA THR A 133 -27.90 33.80 -10.35
C THR A 133 -27.97 35.34 -10.30
N PRO A 134 -28.31 36.03 -11.40
CA PRO A 134 -28.42 37.50 -11.44
C PRO A 134 -29.40 38.10 -10.43
N ASN A 135 -30.36 37.30 -9.93
CA ASN A 135 -31.35 37.72 -8.95
C ASN A 135 -30.75 37.94 -7.54
N TYR A 136 -29.56 37.40 -7.26
CA TYR A 136 -28.88 37.51 -5.97
C TYR A 136 -28.04 38.79 -5.80
N ILE A 137 -27.86 39.58 -6.87
CA ILE A 137 -26.96 40.74 -6.90
C ILE A 137 -27.56 41.94 -6.15
N SER A 138 -28.86 42.18 -6.27
CA SER A 138 -29.49 43.41 -5.78
C SER A 138 -29.50 43.58 -4.25
N GLY A 139 -29.32 42.48 -3.48
CA GLY A 139 -29.31 42.50 -2.01
C GLY A 139 -27.91 42.50 -1.38
N ASN A 140 -26.86 42.17 -2.14
CA ASN A 140 -25.55 41.77 -1.59
C ASN A 140 -24.37 42.52 -2.25
N LEU A 141 -24.59 43.70 -2.82
CA LEU A 141 -23.56 44.48 -3.53
C LEU A 141 -22.29 44.74 -2.70
N THR A 142 -22.43 45.01 -1.40
CA THR A 142 -21.30 45.26 -0.50
C THR A 142 -20.44 43.99 -0.29
N PRO A 143 -21.00 42.83 0.10
CA PRO A 143 -20.30 41.54 0.08
C PRO A 143 -19.55 41.22 -1.22
N TYR A 144 -20.18 41.53 -2.37
CA TYR A 144 -19.55 41.29 -3.67
C TYR A 144 -18.40 42.25 -3.95
N GLN A 145 -18.51 43.51 -3.55
CA GLN A 145 -17.44 44.48 -3.66
C GLN A 145 -16.26 44.10 -2.76
N ASP A 146 -16.51 43.70 -1.51
CA ASP A 146 -15.47 43.31 -0.55
C ASP A 146 -14.69 42.07 -1.03
N LEU A 147 -15.37 41.08 -1.60
CA LEU A 147 -14.73 39.91 -2.23
C LEU A 147 -13.84 40.32 -3.42
N MET A 148 -14.33 41.22 -4.27
CA MET A 148 -13.60 41.67 -5.46
C MET A 148 -12.42 42.56 -5.08
N ASP A 149 -12.54 43.37 -4.04
CA ASP A 149 -11.43 44.15 -3.50
C ASP A 149 -10.38 43.23 -2.87
N PHE A 150 -10.77 42.14 -2.21
CA PHE A 150 -9.83 41.15 -1.69
C PHE A 150 -9.03 40.49 -2.81
N VAL A 151 -9.73 40.06 -3.87
CA VAL A 151 -9.10 39.50 -5.07
C VAL A 151 -8.18 40.53 -5.74
N TYR A 152 -8.58 41.79 -5.81
CA TYR A 152 -7.76 42.88 -6.35
C TYR A 152 -6.48 43.10 -5.54
N ASP A 153 -6.59 43.25 -4.22
CA ASP A 153 -5.43 43.46 -3.36
C ASP A 153 -4.44 42.30 -3.49
N TYR A 154 -4.94 41.06 -3.56
CA TYR A 154 -4.12 39.88 -3.76
C TYR A 154 -3.29 39.93 -5.06
N TYR A 155 -3.88 40.35 -6.18
CA TYR A 155 -3.19 40.37 -7.48
C TYR A 155 -2.39 41.66 -7.75
N GLU A 156 -2.82 42.80 -7.21
CA GLU A 156 -2.39 44.13 -7.66
C GLU A 156 -1.85 45.02 -6.52
N ASP A 157 -2.15 44.72 -5.25
CA ASP A 157 -1.69 45.51 -4.09
C ASP A 157 -1.31 44.62 -2.89
N GLN A 158 -0.12 44.03 -2.99
CA GLN A 158 0.44 43.17 -1.94
C GLN A 158 0.47 43.83 -0.56
N SER A 159 0.64 45.16 -0.48
CA SER A 159 0.64 45.87 0.81
C SER A 159 -0.76 45.96 1.41
N ALA A 160 -1.79 46.22 0.60
CA ALA A 160 -3.18 46.19 1.04
C ALA A 160 -3.63 44.76 1.39
N PHE A 161 -3.18 43.75 0.64
CA PHE A 161 -3.43 42.35 0.93
C PHE A 161 -2.83 41.93 2.26
N LEU A 162 -1.56 42.23 2.50
CA LEU A 162 -0.90 41.97 3.78
C LEU A 162 -1.57 42.74 4.93
N ALA A 163 -1.98 44.00 4.71
CA ALA A 163 -2.67 44.79 5.72
C ALA A 163 -4.06 44.24 6.07
N ARG A 164 -4.78 43.66 5.09
CA ARG A 164 -6.06 42.96 5.32
C ARG A 164 -5.89 41.63 6.05
N ASN A 165 -4.78 40.93 5.79
CA ASN A 165 -4.45 39.66 6.45
C ASN A 165 -3.62 39.84 7.74
N ASN A 166 -3.31 41.08 8.13
CA ASN A 166 -2.55 41.43 9.34
C ASN A 166 -3.27 41.06 10.66
N TRP A 167 -4.49 40.52 10.58
CA TRP A 167 -5.22 39.97 11.70
C TRP A 167 -4.48 38.80 12.36
N LEU A 168 -3.78 37.96 11.57
CA LEU A 168 -2.93 36.87 12.05
C LEU A 168 -1.63 37.34 12.72
N ALA A 169 -1.25 38.61 12.52
CA ALA A 169 -0.04 39.20 13.11
C ALA A 169 -0.32 39.99 14.41
N ASP A 170 -1.59 40.03 14.84
CA ASP A 170 -1.98 40.60 16.12
C ASP A 170 -2.19 39.47 17.13
N ASP A 171 -1.29 39.39 18.12
CA ASP A 171 -1.30 38.38 19.20
C ASP A 171 -2.63 38.31 19.97
N ALA A 172 -3.50 39.32 19.86
CA ALA A 172 -4.84 39.29 20.45
C ALA A 172 -5.85 38.41 19.67
N ASN A 173 -5.53 38.04 18.43
CA ASN A 173 -6.37 37.29 17.50
C ASN A 173 -5.92 35.84 17.29
N VAL A 174 -4.68 35.54 17.67
CA VAL A 174 -4.14 34.17 17.75
C VAL A 174 -4.35 33.69 19.19
N ASN A 175 -4.76 32.44 19.39
CA ASN A 175 -4.79 31.89 20.75
C ASN A 175 -3.36 31.96 21.30
N GLY A 176 -3.10 32.84 22.27
CA GLY A 176 -1.75 33.04 22.83
C GLY A 176 -1.16 31.81 23.54
N SER A 177 -1.91 30.71 23.56
CA SER A 177 -1.46 29.37 23.97
C SER A 177 -0.90 28.56 22.80
N CYS A 178 -0.73 29.13 21.60
CA CYS A 178 -0.24 28.45 20.39
C CYS A 178 1.22 28.72 20.12
N SER A 179 1.89 27.78 19.45
CA SER A 179 3.28 27.97 19.05
C SER A 179 3.41 29.12 18.06
N ASN A 180 4.41 29.97 18.26
CA ASN A 180 4.78 31.05 17.34
C ASN A 180 6.01 30.68 16.49
N VAL A 181 6.39 29.42 16.49
CA VAL A 181 7.44 28.81 15.67
C VAL A 181 6.92 27.47 15.15
N GLU A 182 7.39 27.07 13.97
CA GLU A 182 7.13 25.73 13.46
C GLU A 182 7.95 24.71 14.25
N LEU A 183 7.26 23.68 14.70
CA LEU A 183 7.79 22.51 15.39
C LEU A 183 7.20 21.30 14.69
N ASP A 184 7.87 20.17 14.84
CA ASP A 184 7.33 18.87 14.45
C ASP A 184 6.43 18.37 15.60
N PHE A 185 5.19 17.99 15.31
CA PHE A 185 4.16 17.49 16.20
C PHE A 185 3.65 16.16 15.65
N GLY A 186 3.24 15.26 16.54
CA GLY A 186 2.50 14.08 16.10
C GLY A 186 1.03 14.40 15.83
N ASP A 187 0.29 13.38 15.41
CA ASP A 187 -1.07 13.52 14.89
C ASP A 187 -2.08 12.51 15.48
N LEU A 188 -1.68 11.77 16.52
CA LEU A 188 -2.58 10.85 17.21
C LEU A 188 -3.86 11.56 17.68
N PRO A 189 -5.00 10.84 17.75
CA PRO A 189 -6.27 11.48 18.05
C PRO A 189 -6.27 12.19 19.41
N ASP A 190 -6.86 13.38 19.42
CA ASP A 190 -7.03 14.22 20.59
C ASP A 190 -8.45 14.75 20.58
N THR A 191 -9.21 14.48 21.64
CA THR A 191 -10.62 14.85 21.74
C THR A 191 -10.88 15.86 22.86
N GLY A 192 -9.87 16.24 23.64
CA GLY A 192 -10.04 17.20 24.72
C GLY A 192 -8.94 17.13 25.78
N THR A 193 -9.15 17.88 26.87
CA THR A 193 -8.20 17.92 27.98
C THR A 193 -8.03 16.56 28.65
N GLY A 194 -6.80 16.06 28.76
CA GLY A 194 -6.44 14.87 29.53
C GLY A 194 -6.26 13.62 28.68
N ILE A 195 -6.32 12.45 29.31
CA ILE A 195 -6.19 11.13 28.68
C ILE A 195 -7.53 10.40 28.69
N GLY A 196 -7.73 9.53 27.70
CA GLY A 196 -8.88 8.64 27.59
C GLY A 196 -8.92 7.99 26.21
N ALA A 197 -9.72 6.93 26.02
CA ALA A 197 -9.81 6.24 24.74
C ALA A 197 -10.00 7.22 23.56
N GLY A 198 -9.07 7.21 22.59
CA GLY A 198 -9.03 8.15 21.48
C GLY A 198 -8.64 9.58 21.85
N ASN A 199 -7.84 9.76 22.92
CA ASN A 199 -7.38 11.06 23.41
C ASN A 199 -5.95 10.97 23.97
N TYR A 200 -4.95 11.23 23.12
CA TYR A 200 -3.54 10.93 23.36
C TYR A 200 -2.67 12.15 23.73
N ILE A 201 -3.28 13.27 24.14
CA ILE A 201 -2.58 14.52 24.47
C ILE A 201 -1.60 14.87 23.33
N THR A 202 -2.15 15.23 22.18
CA THR A 202 -1.37 15.47 20.97
C THR A 202 -1.24 16.97 20.71
N ALA A 203 -2.29 17.73 21.02
CA ALA A 203 -2.33 19.15 20.74
C ALA A 203 -1.45 19.98 21.69
N PHE A 204 -0.86 21.06 21.16
CA PHE A 204 0.13 21.92 21.83
C PHE A 204 -0.39 22.50 23.15
N GLN A 205 -1.65 22.93 23.19
CA GLN A 205 -2.26 23.52 24.39
C GLN A 205 -2.36 22.54 25.57
N PHE A 206 -2.24 21.23 25.32
CA PHE A 206 -2.20 20.19 26.33
C PHE A 206 -0.77 19.68 26.60
N ASP A 207 0.23 20.41 26.11
CA ASP A 207 1.65 20.04 26.15
C ASP A 207 1.94 18.75 25.36
N GLY A 208 1.29 18.58 24.20
CA GLY A 208 1.54 17.46 23.31
C GLY A 208 3.00 17.32 22.85
N PRO A 209 3.38 16.14 22.34
CA PRO A 209 4.74 15.86 21.89
C PRO A 209 5.10 16.78 20.73
N ARG A 210 6.32 17.31 20.79
CA ARG A 210 6.85 18.14 19.70
C ARG A 210 8.38 18.19 19.69
N HIS A 211 8.97 18.46 18.54
CA HIS A 211 10.41 18.67 18.36
C HIS A 211 10.74 19.96 17.63
N GLN A 212 11.88 20.54 17.97
CA GLN A 212 12.45 21.65 17.20
C GLN A 212 13.07 21.11 15.90
N LEU A 213 12.75 21.77 14.78
CA LEU A 213 13.24 21.42 13.46
C LEU A 213 14.73 21.73 13.25
N GLY A 214 15.30 21.16 12.19
CA GLY A 214 16.64 21.48 11.69
C GLY A 214 17.78 20.64 12.27
N ALA A 215 17.46 19.61 13.04
CA ALA A 215 18.43 18.59 13.44
C ALA A 215 18.60 17.53 12.36
N THR A 216 19.72 16.81 12.40
CA THR A 216 20.01 15.70 11.48
C THR A 216 19.85 14.34 12.17
N ILE A 217 18.84 14.25 13.04
CA ILE A 217 18.34 13.02 13.63
C ILE A 217 16.82 12.96 13.43
N TYR A 218 16.34 11.94 12.73
CA TYR A 218 14.95 11.77 12.32
C TYR A 218 14.73 10.32 11.85
N MET A 219 13.48 9.92 11.70
CA MET A 219 12.97 8.69 11.11
C MET A 219 12.60 9.01 9.65
N GLY A 220 12.83 8.09 8.72
CA GLY A 220 12.49 8.30 7.31
C GLY A 220 13.14 9.54 6.69
N THR A 221 12.33 10.51 6.23
CA THR A 221 12.81 11.79 5.70
C THR A 221 12.86 12.88 6.78
N ALA A 222 13.38 14.06 6.46
CA ALA A 222 13.48 15.10 7.49
C ALA A 222 12.08 15.67 7.78
N PRO A 223 11.72 15.88 9.06
CA PRO A 223 10.37 16.30 9.44
C PRO A 223 10.00 17.63 8.82
N ASP A 224 8.74 17.76 8.43
CA ASP A 224 8.10 19.05 8.20
C ASP A 224 7.69 19.68 9.54
N GLY A 225 6.99 20.80 9.50
CA GLY A 225 6.68 21.52 10.73
C GLY A 225 5.40 22.32 10.65
N GLU A 226 4.77 22.43 11.81
CA GLU A 226 3.49 23.06 12.02
C GLU A 226 3.46 23.82 13.34
N THR A 227 2.39 24.60 13.52
CA THR A 227 2.21 25.44 14.71
C THR A 227 1.38 24.77 15.81
N ASP A 228 0.73 23.64 15.49
CA ASP A 228 -0.02 22.75 16.40
C ASP A 228 -0.24 21.41 15.70
N ALA A 229 -0.50 20.36 16.48
CA ALA A 229 -0.78 19.02 15.97
C ALA A 229 -2.03 18.97 15.08
N TYR A 230 -1.94 18.22 13.99
CA TYR A 230 -3.09 17.88 13.14
C TYR A 230 -3.74 16.57 13.57
N ALA A 231 -4.20 16.49 14.82
CA ALA A 231 -4.74 15.26 15.39
C ALA A 231 -5.92 14.66 14.59
N THR A 232 -5.82 13.40 14.15
CA THR A 232 -6.90 12.67 13.45
C THR A 232 -7.16 11.30 14.09
N VAL A 233 -8.35 10.74 13.85
CA VAL A 233 -8.67 9.36 14.28
C VAL A 233 -7.85 8.32 13.50
N ALA A 234 -7.40 8.66 12.29
CA ALA A 234 -6.61 7.76 11.47
C ALA A 234 -5.10 7.86 11.72
N ALA A 235 -4.65 8.84 12.52
CA ALA A 235 -3.23 9.21 12.65
C ALA A 235 -2.59 9.35 11.25
N ASN A 236 -3.11 10.32 10.49
CA ASN A 236 -2.64 10.69 9.17
C ASN A 236 -2.69 12.20 8.91
N GLY A 237 -2.52 12.98 9.97
CA GLY A 237 -2.61 14.44 9.97
C GLY A 237 -1.35 15.15 9.50
N ASP A 238 -0.21 14.48 9.57
CA ASP A 238 1.13 14.93 9.18
C ASP A 238 1.77 13.93 8.18
N THR A 239 3.04 14.16 7.84
CA THR A 239 3.79 13.30 6.91
C THR A 239 4.64 12.30 7.67
N ASP A 240 4.02 11.20 8.07
CA ASP A 240 4.72 10.08 8.68
C ASP A 240 5.29 9.11 7.63
N ASP A 241 6.61 8.92 7.62
CA ASP A 241 7.29 8.12 6.60
C ASP A 241 8.44 7.24 7.10
N GLY A 242 8.74 7.32 8.39
CA GLY A 242 9.84 6.60 9.02
C GLY A 242 9.55 5.15 9.37
N VAL A 243 8.28 4.78 9.57
CA VAL A 243 7.88 3.47 10.08
C VAL A 243 7.17 2.63 9.01
N GLU A 244 7.65 1.40 8.85
CA GLU A 244 6.95 0.34 8.13
C GLU A 244 6.01 -0.37 9.12
N VAL A 245 4.71 -0.09 9.01
CA VAL A 245 3.67 -0.70 9.84
C VAL A 245 3.37 -2.10 9.32
N LEU A 246 3.64 -3.11 10.14
CA LEU A 246 3.35 -4.51 9.85
C LEU A 246 1.90 -4.85 10.26
N PRO A 247 1.25 -5.84 9.66
CA PRO A 247 -0.10 -6.23 10.06
C PRO A 247 -0.07 -6.85 11.45
N LEU A 248 -1.19 -6.76 12.16
CA LEU A 248 -1.32 -7.23 13.54
C LEU A 248 -2.53 -8.16 13.65
N SER A 249 -2.30 -9.46 13.88
CA SER A 249 -3.37 -10.41 14.18
C SER A 249 -3.84 -10.30 15.64
N SER A 250 -5.11 -10.59 15.87
CA SER A 250 -5.69 -10.69 17.21
C SER A 250 -5.10 -11.81 18.08
N THR A 251 -4.40 -12.76 17.44
CA THR A 251 -3.72 -13.88 18.11
C THR A 251 -2.26 -13.57 18.46
N ALA A 252 -1.73 -12.43 18.00
CA ALA A 252 -0.35 -12.06 18.22
C ALA A 252 -0.03 -11.94 19.72
N THR A 253 1.16 -12.43 20.11
CA THR A 253 1.68 -12.29 21.48
C THR A 253 2.85 -11.31 21.56
N GLN A 254 3.43 -10.98 20.41
CA GLN A 254 4.46 -9.98 20.21
C GLN A 254 4.17 -9.27 18.89
N TYR A 255 4.64 -8.04 18.79
CA TYR A 255 4.52 -7.25 17.56
C TYR A 255 5.82 -6.50 17.32
N SER A 256 6.25 -6.42 16.06
CA SER A 256 7.47 -5.70 15.69
C SER A 256 7.16 -4.65 14.64
N MET A 257 7.93 -3.55 14.66
CA MET A 257 7.92 -2.54 13.61
C MET A 257 9.35 -2.25 13.18
N ARG A 258 9.50 -1.93 11.89
CA ARG A 258 10.77 -1.54 11.28
C ARG A 258 10.75 -0.03 11.08
N VAL A 259 11.77 0.65 11.57
CA VAL A 259 11.88 2.11 11.51
C VAL A 259 13.18 2.49 10.84
N THR A 260 13.11 3.24 9.74
CA THR A 260 14.28 3.77 9.07
C THR A 260 14.74 5.01 9.82
N THR A 261 16.00 5.08 10.23
CA THR A 261 16.51 6.20 11.05
C THR A 261 17.78 6.79 10.46
N THR A 262 17.93 8.10 10.61
CA THR A 262 19.15 8.85 10.31
C THR A 262 19.62 9.55 11.58
N ASN A 263 20.92 9.50 11.88
CA ASN A 263 21.54 10.33 12.92
C ASN A 263 22.95 10.73 12.51
N THR A 264 23.14 12.02 12.25
CA THR A 264 24.44 12.63 11.93
C THR A 264 24.74 13.84 12.82
N THR A 265 24.18 13.85 14.03
CA THR A 265 24.24 14.99 14.95
C THR A 265 25.61 15.15 15.63
N GLY A 266 26.53 14.19 15.49
CA GLY A 266 27.80 14.13 16.19
C GLY A 266 27.71 13.49 17.59
N SER A 267 26.56 12.90 17.93
CA SER A 267 26.30 12.18 19.17
C SER A 267 25.23 11.12 18.96
N ASP A 268 25.33 9.98 19.66
CA ASP A 268 24.29 8.96 19.65
C ASP A 268 22.95 9.57 20.12
N GLY A 269 21.84 8.99 19.67
CA GLY A 269 20.48 9.31 20.08
C GLY A 269 19.71 8.10 20.55
N ASN A 270 18.46 8.31 20.94
CA ASN A 270 17.53 7.23 21.26
C ASN A 270 16.22 7.49 20.55
N MET A 271 15.59 6.40 20.14
CA MET A 271 14.20 6.35 19.72
C MET A 271 13.38 5.67 20.82
N TYR A 272 12.22 6.22 21.10
CA TYR A 272 11.22 5.74 22.05
C TYR A 272 9.93 5.52 21.31
N ALA A 273 9.28 4.39 21.54
CA ALA A 273 8.04 4.07 20.85
C ALA A 273 7.04 3.42 21.82
N TRP A 274 5.83 3.96 21.90
CA TRP A 274 4.76 3.51 22.78
C TRP A 274 3.61 2.97 21.95
N ALA A 275 3.06 1.81 22.32
CA ALA A 275 1.87 1.24 21.69
C ALA A 275 0.78 0.98 22.74
N ASP A 276 -0.38 1.62 22.59
CA ASP A 276 -1.51 1.54 23.55
C ASP A 276 -2.23 0.19 23.46
N TRP A 277 -1.56 -0.88 23.90
CA TRP A 277 -2.09 -2.25 23.86
C TRP A 277 -3.39 -2.40 24.63
N ASN A 278 -3.56 -1.57 25.66
CA ASN A 278 -4.69 -1.64 26.56
C ASN A 278 -5.84 -0.68 26.18
N GLN A 279 -5.66 0.08 25.09
CA GLN A 279 -6.65 0.96 24.44
C GLN A 279 -7.28 1.97 25.41
N ASN A 280 -6.51 2.45 26.39
CA ASN A 280 -7.02 3.36 27.41
C ASN A 280 -6.76 4.85 27.08
N GLY A 281 -5.98 5.13 26.04
CA GLY A 281 -5.60 6.48 25.62
C GLY A 281 -4.42 7.09 26.38
N ASP A 282 -3.69 6.32 27.17
CA ASP A 282 -2.52 6.73 27.93
C ASP A 282 -1.30 5.92 27.48
N LEU A 283 -0.30 6.59 26.91
CA LEU A 283 0.92 5.95 26.42
C LEU A 283 1.91 5.77 27.57
N GLU A 284 1.93 4.60 28.19
CA GLU A 284 2.60 4.43 29.48
C GLU A 284 4.01 3.86 29.35
N ALA A 285 4.83 4.01 30.40
CA ALA A 285 6.17 3.43 30.43
C ALA A 285 6.19 1.89 30.31
N SER A 286 5.08 1.20 30.61
CA SER A 286 4.92 -0.25 30.39
C SER A 286 4.76 -0.63 28.91
N GLU A 287 4.36 0.32 28.07
CA GLU A 287 4.08 0.15 26.66
C GLU A 287 5.23 0.63 25.77
N MET A 288 6.27 1.18 26.39
CA MET A 288 7.42 1.77 25.72
C MET A 288 8.45 0.71 25.34
N GLN A 289 8.94 0.78 24.11
CA GLN A 289 10.21 0.23 23.69
C GLN A 289 11.21 1.35 23.41
N THR A 290 12.49 1.03 23.52
CA THR A 290 13.56 1.99 23.23
C THR A 290 14.71 1.32 22.49
N VAL A 291 15.30 2.04 21.55
CA VAL A 291 16.48 1.61 20.82
C VAL A 291 17.43 2.79 20.66
N THR A 292 18.73 2.52 20.77
CA THR A 292 19.77 3.51 20.51
C THR A 292 19.93 3.70 19.01
N VAL A 293 20.09 4.95 18.59
CA VAL A 293 20.40 5.36 17.21
C VAL A 293 21.81 5.98 17.19
N PRO A 294 22.86 5.19 16.93
CA PRO A 294 24.24 5.67 16.89
C PRO A 294 24.47 6.85 15.94
N ASP A 295 25.45 7.70 16.26
CA ASP A 295 25.92 8.72 15.32
C ASP A 295 26.59 8.11 14.09
N GLY A 296 26.40 8.75 12.94
CA GLY A 296 26.98 8.34 11.65
C GLY A 296 26.14 7.34 10.86
N GLU A 297 24.90 7.08 11.28
CA GLU A 297 23.94 6.25 10.56
C GLU A 297 23.08 7.12 9.62
N THR A 298 22.78 6.60 8.43
CA THR A 298 21.88 7.21 7.45
C THR A 298 21.02 6.10 6.88
N ASP A 299 19.70 6.33 6.83
CA ASP A 299 18.68 5.39 6.35
C ASP A 299 18.87 3.96 6.89
N THR A 300 19.17 3.86 8.18
CA THR A 300 19.44 2.59 8.85
C THR A 300 18.19 2.09 9.54
N VAL A 301 17.76 0.88 9.18
CA VAL A 301 16.58 0.24 9.77
C VAL A 301 16.88 -0.22 11.20
N LYS A 302 16.00 0.15 12.13
CA LYS A 302 15.91 -0.35 13.51
C LYS A 302 14.65 -1.18 13.65
N VAL A 303 14.70 -2.18 14.51
CA VAL A 303 13.53 -3.00 14.85
C VAL A 303 13.20 -2.79 16.31
N LEU A 304 11.94 -2.43 16.60
CA LEU A 304 11.39 -2.46 17.95
C LEU A 304 10.39 -3.61 18.04
N THR A 305 10.41 -4.32 19.16
CA THR A 305 9.53 -5.46 19.41
C THR A 305 8.85 -5.29 20.76
N TRP A 306 7.52 -5.33 20.77
CA TRP A 306 6.69 -5.25 21.97
C TRP A 306 6.16 -6.63 22.35
N PRO A 307 6.13 -6.98 23.64
CA PRO A 307 5.19 -7.98 24.13
C PRO A 307 3.78 -7.39 24.14
N ILE A 308 2.79 -8.13 23.62
CA ILE A 308 1.39 -7.73 23.70
C ILE A 308 0.88 -8.12 25.09
N THR A 309 0.64 -7.13 25.95
CA THR A 309 0.34 -7.35 27.38
C THR A 309 -1.15 -7.42 27.71
N SER A 310 -2.00 -7.05 26.76
CA SER A 310 -3.46 -7.01 26.87
C SER A 310 -4.09 -7.78 25.72
N GLY A 311 -5.29 -8.33 25.92
CA GLY A 311 -6.00 -9.01 24.83
C GLY A 311 -6.46 -7.98 23.79
N ILE A 312 -6.11 -8.21 22.53
CA ILE A 312 -6.56 -7.45 21.37
C ILE A 312 -7.57 -8.29 20.57
N THR A 313 -8.50 -7.64 19.87
CA THR A 313 -9.54 -8.29 19.08
C THR A 313 -9.47 -7.82 17.63
N ASN A 314 -9.89 -8.67 16.69
CA ASN A 314 -10.03 -8.29 15.29
C ASN A 314 -10.91 -7.04 15.14
N GLY A 315 -10.42 -6.04 14.41
CA GLY A 315 -11.03 -4.73 14.23
C GLY A 315 -10.70 -3.68 15.29
N ASP A 316 -9.92 -4.02 16.33
CA ASP A 316 -9.39 -3.03 17.26
C ASP A 316 -8.39 -2.10 16.54
N THR A 317 -8.22 -0.88 17.06
CA THR A 317 -7.19 0.06 16.61
C THR A 317 -6.20 0.31 17.73
N ILE A 318 -4.92 0.05 17.48
CA ILE A 318 -3.82 0.32 18.41
C ILE A 318 -3.08 1.56 17.92
N TYR A 319 -3.05 2.60 18.75
CA TYR A 319 -2.28 3.80 18.44
C TYR A 319 -0.85 3.67 18.95
N VAL A 320 0.08 4.11 18.12
CA VAL A 320 1.51 4.04 18.39
C VAL A 320 2.13 5.41 18.19
N ARG A 321 2.99 5.83 19.11
CA ARG A 321 3.77 7.07 18.98
C ARG A 321 5.24 6.75 18.97
N PHE A 322 5.98 7.35 18.04
CA PHE A 322 7.43 7.31 18.00
C PHE A 322 7.99 8.69 18.34
N ARG A 323 9.11 8.72 19.06
CA ARG A 323 9.90 9.92 19.28
C ARG A 323 11.37 9.59 19.19
N ILE A 324 12.12 10.34 18.40
CA ILE A 324 13.57 10.22 18.29
C ILE A 324 14.24 11.52 18.69
N CYS A 325 15.34 11.47 19.44
CA CYS A 325 16.15 12.65 19.75
C CYS A 325 17.59 12.24 20.08
N ASN A 326 18.53 13.19 20.00
CA ASN A 326 19.92 12.90 20.35
C ASN A 326 20.11 12.82 21.88
N SER A 327 21.22 12.25 22.34
CA SER A 327 21.48 12.00 23.76
C SER A 327 21.67 13.24 24.64
N VAL A 328 21.70 14.45 24.06
CA VAL A 328 21.74 15.71 24.83
C VAL A 328 20.35 16.34 25.01
N THR A 329 19.34 15.76 24.38
CA THR A 329 17.92 16.11 24.49
C THR A 329 17.17 14.97 25.19
N ASP A 330 16.13 15.29 25.94
CA ASP A 330 15.23 14.30 26.53
C ASP A 330 13.90 14.30 25.79
N CYS A 331 13.58 13.18 25.13
CA CYS A 331 12.31 12.89 24.50
C CYS A 331 11.71 11.57 25.02
N SER A 332 12.12 11.10 26.21
CA SER A 332 11.66 9.82 26.78
C SER A 332 10.25 9.89 27.41
N SER A 333 9.46 10.89 27.03
CA SER A 333 8.09 11.13 27.47
C SER A 333 7.19 11.11 26.23
N PRO A 334 5.98 10.53 26.28
CA PRO A 334 5.06 10.55 25.15
C PRO A 334 4.53 11.96 24.85
N ILE A 335 4.73 12.93 25.75
CA ILE A 335 4.27 14.33 25.65
C ILE A 335 5.43 15.32 25.84
N GLY A 336 5.19 16.59 25.55
CA GLY A 336 6.11 17.70 25.79
C GLY A 336 7.16 17.93 24.71
N GLU A 337 7.88 19.04 24.84
CA GLU A 337 8.92 19.47 23.88
C GLU A 337 10.24 18.73 24.02
N ALA A 338 10.87 18.48 22.87
CA ALA A 338 12.28 18.15 22.78
C ALA A 338 13.01 19.12 21.81
N ALA A 339 14.26 19.42 22.12
CA ALA A 339 15.04 20.45 21.44
C ALA A 339 15.62 20.04 20.08
N ASN A 340 15.40 18.80 19.65
CA ASN A 340 15.72 18.26 18.33
C ASN A 340 15.02 16.91 18.16
N GLY A 341 15.00 16.42 16.93
CA GLY A 341 14.46 15.11 16.62
C GLY A 341 13.13 15.21 15.90
N GLU A 342 12.31 14.19 16.09
CA GLU A 342 11.04 14.01 15.38
C GLU A 342 10.04 13.17 16.19
N VAL A 343 8.75 13.40 16.01
CA VAL A 343 7.63 12.59 16.49
C VAL A 343 6.79 12.11 15.31
N GLU A 344 6.40 10.83 15.32
CA GLU A 344 5.46 10.25 14.34
C GLU A 344 4.36 9.48 15.09
N GLY A 345 3.17 9.34 14.50
CA GLY A 345 1.97 8.72 15.06
C GLY A 345 1.28 7.75 14.10
N TYR A 346 1.07 6.51 14.51
CA TYR A 346 0.44 5.48 13.66
C TYR A 346 -0.80 4.87 14.29
N ALA A 347 -1.80 4.57 13.47
CA ALA A 347 -2.96 3.77 13.83
C ALA A 347 -2.87 2.38 13.19
N ILE A 348 -2.72 1.35 14.00
CA ILE A 348 -2.62 -0.04 13.56
C ILE A 348 -3.99 -0.68 13.71
N THR A 349 -4.56 -1.15 12.59
CA THR A 349 -5.78 -1.96 12.63
C THR A 349 -5.41 -3.41 12.88
N VAL A 350 -6.00 -4.01 13.90
CA VAL A 350 -5.90 -5.45 14.14
C VAL A 350 -6.75 -6.16 13.10
N SER A 351 -6.14 -7.03 12.28
CA SER A 351 -6.81 -7.80 11.25
C SER A 351 -6.36 -9.26 11.30
N ASP A 352 -7.33 -10.17 11.32
CA ASP A 352 -7.10 -11.61 11.11
C ASP A 352 -7.35 -12.04 9.66
N ASN A 353 -7.59 -11.07 8.77
CA ASN A 353 -7.83 -11.30 7.34
C ASN A 353 -6.67 -10.66 6.57
N VAL A 354 -5.48 -11.17 6.81
CA VAL A 354 -4.24 -10.74 6.17
C VAL A 354 -3.57 -11.98 5.67
N ASP A 355 -3.42 -12.03 4.35
CA ASP A 355 -2.81 -13.14 3.65
C ASP A 355 -1.31 -12.89 3.45
N PHE A 356 -0.52 -13.95 3.52
CA PHE A 356 0.93 -13.94 3.50
C PHE A 356 1.53 -14.95 2.51
N ALA A 357 2.85 -14.86 2.36
CA ALA A 357 3.61 -15.85 1.63
C ALA A 357 4.08 -17.00 2.53
N ASP A 358 4.60 -18.05 1.88
CA ASP A 358 4.98 -19.29 2.54
C ASP A 358 6.27 -19.96 1.97
N ALA A 359 6.89 -19.38 0.93
CA ALA A 359 8.20 -19.83 0.46
C ALA A 359 9.28 -19.72 1.57
N PRO A 360 10.47 -20.33 1.44
CA PRO A 360 11.53 -20.14 2.42
C PRO A 360 11.85 -18.66 2.65
N ASP A 361 12.11 -18.26 3.90
CA ASP A 361 12.26 -16.83 4.25
C ASP A 361 13.44 -16.11 3.55
N THR A 362 14.33 -16.83 2.85
CA THR A 362 15.30 -16.20 1.94
C THR A 362 14.61 -15.39 0.84
N TYR A 363 13.37 -15.73 0.49
CA TYR A 363 12.51 -15.01 -0.45
C TYR A 363 11.70 -13.87 0.19
N LEU A 364 12.01 -13.46 1.43
CA LEU A 364 11.23 -12.48 2.21
C LEU A 364 9.81 -12.99 2.42
N THR A 365 9.62 -13.87 3.38
CA THR A 365 8.31 -14.50 3.63
C THR A 365 7.70 -13.96 4.92
N LEU A 366 8.52 -13.87 5.97
CA LEU A 366 8.11 -13.30 7.24
C LEU A 366 7.94 -11.78 7.13
N ALA A 367 6.93 -11.23 7.82
CA ALA A 367 6.72 -9.79 7.93
C ALA A 367 7.98 -9.09 8.47
N GLY A 368 8.64 -9.69 9.46
CA GLY A 368 9.88 -9.16 10.04
C GLY A 368 11.04 -9.06 9.05
N SER A 369 11.08 -9.93 8.04
CA SER A 369 12.05 -9.90 6.94
C SER A 369 11.67 -8.88 5.86
N GLY A 370 10.43 -8.39 5.87
CA GLY A 370 9.85 -7.49 4.86
C GLY A 370 9.06 -8.25 3.80
N GLY A 371 8.51 -9.41 4.14
CA GLY A 371 7.72 -10.24 3.24
C GLY A 371 6.43 -9.58 2.74
N PRO A 372 5.83 -10.11 1.67
CA PRO A 372 4.58 -9.60 1.13
C PRO A 372 3.43 -9.97 2.07
N PHE A 373 2.47 -9.07 2.17
CA PHE A 373 1.19 -9.36 2.80
C PHE A 373 0.10 -8.51 2.17
N HIS A 374 -1.12 -9.05 2.11
CA HIS A 374 -2.28 -8.36 1.57
C HIS A 374 -3.42 -8.44 2.57
N TYR A 375 -4.19 -7.36 2.69
CA TYR A 375 -5.46 -7.49 3.39
C TYR A 375 -6.44 -8.26 2.49
N GLY A 376 -6.91 -9.43 2.92
CA GLY A 376 -7.74 -10.27 2.05
C GLY A 376 -9.00 -9.55 1.53
N ASP A 377 -9.38 -9.84 0.29
CA ASP A 377 -10.53 -9.23 -0.39
C ASP A 377 -11.36 -10.30 -1.10
N ALA A 378 -12.59 -10.52 -0.62
CA ALA A 378 -13.51 -11.51 -1.21
C ALA A 378 -13.95 -11.19 -2.65
N THR A 379 -13.47 -10.11 -3.25
CA THR A 379 -13.72 -9.71 -4.64
C THR A 379 -12.45 -9.66 -5.49
N LEU A 380 -11.27 -9.91 -4.91
CA LEU A 380 -9.98 -9.90 -5.59
C LEU A 380 -9.04 -10.97 -5.02
N PHE A 381 -8.80 -12.01 -5.82
CA PHE A 381 -7.97 -13.16 -5.44
C PHE A 381 -7.46 -13.85 -6.71
N VAL A 382 -6.40 -14.62 -6.55
CA VAL A 382 -5.85 -15.59 -7.48
C VAL A 382 -6.79 -16.80 -7.45
N GLY A 383 -7.04 -17.41 -8.61
CA GLY A 383 -7.95 -18.56 -8.75
C GLY A 383 -9.43 -18.32 -8.40
N ASP A 384 -10.01 -19.22 -7.61
CA ASP A 384 -11.47 -19.39 -7.42
C ASP A 384 -11.96 -19.28 -5.96
N GLN A 385 -11.05 -19.32 -4.99
CA GLN A 385 -11.28 -19.03 -3.57
C GLN A 385 -10.66 -17.70 -3.17
N ALA A 386 -11.31 -17.01 -2.22
CA ALA A 386 -10.73 -15.81 -1.66
C ALA A 386 -9.70 -16.20 -0.61
N SER A 387 -8.63 -15.41 -0.52
CA SER A 387 -7.58 -15.59 0.46
C SER A 387 -8.13 -15.82 1.87
N ASP A 388 -7.46 -16.69 2.61
CA ASP A 388 -7.69 -16.79 4.04
C ASP A 388 -6.73 -15.86 4.80
N GLY A 389 -6.22 -16.20 5.98
CA GLY A 389 -5.49 -15.21 6.76
C GLY A 389 -4.65 -15.74 7.90
N GLU A 390 -3.40 -15.28 7.92
CA GLU A 390 -2.33 -15.75 8.79
C GLU A 390 -1.88 -14.64 9.74
N PRO A 391 -1.36 -15.00 10.92
CA PRO A 391 -0.75 -14.02 11.81
C PRO A 391 0.63 -13.51 11.34
N ASP A 392 1.32 -14.25 10.46
CA ASP A 392 2.61 -13.95 9.83
C ASP A 392 2.82 -14.97 8.69
N GLY A 393 3.80 -14.76 7.81
CA GLY A 393 4.14 -15.74 6.78
C GLY A 393 4.62 -17.08 7.34
N LEU A 394 4.39 -18.16 6.60
CA LEU A 394 4.59 -19.54 7.05
C LEU A 394 5.69 -20.27 6.25
N PRO A 395 6.96 -19.80 6.30
CA PRO A 395 8.02 -20.29 5.44
C PRO A 395 8.23 -21.80 5.57
N SER A 396 8.05 -22.51 4.46
CA SER A 396 8.18 -23.95 4.35
C SER A 396 9.16 -24.33 3.24
N ALA A 397 9.71 -25.55 3.28
CA ALA A 397 10.59 -26.02 2.21
C ALA A 397 9.81 -26.39 0.93
N THR A 398 8.50 -26.57 1.07
CA THR A 398 7.60 -27.10 0.04
C THR A 398 6.67 -26.04 -0.54
N ALA A 399 6.67 -24.81 -0.01
CA ALA A 399 5.67 -23.79 -0.29
C ALA A 399 4.25 -24.36 -0.10
N ASN A 400 3.97 -24.82 1.13
CA ASN A 400 2.70 -25.38 1.57
C ASN A 400 2.39 -25.14 3.07
N GLY A 401 2.94 -24.08 3.64
CA GLY A 401 2.97 -23.79 5.08
C GLY A 401 1.66 -23.23 5.60
N ASP A 402 0.93 -22.52 4.74
CA ASP A 402 -0.43 -22.02 4.88
C ASP A 402 -1.48 -23.05 4.52
N ASP A 403 -1.26 -23.99 3.59
CA ASP A 403 -2.23 -24.99 3.05
C ASP A 403 -3.06 -25.86 4.06
N GLU A 404 -2.91 -25.68 5.38
CA GLU A 404 -3.72 -26.30 6.42
C GLU A 404 -4.68 -25.31 7.13
N ASN A 405 -4.66 -24.01 6.81
CA ASN A 405 -5.47 -22.95 7.42
C ASN A 405 -6.94 -22.96 6.95
N ALA A 406 -7.21 -23.33 5.69
CA ALA A 406 -8.53 -23.40 5.07
C ALA A 406 -8.88 -24.75 4.42
N SER A 407 -10.14 -24.92 4.03
CA SER A 407 -10.59 -26.05 3.21
C SER A 407 -11.85 -25.64 2.44
N PRO A 408 -11.77 -25.46 1.11
CA PRO A 408 -10.56 -25.57 0.27
C PRO A 408 -9.49 -24.49 0.56
N ASP A 409 -8.24 -24.80 0.23
CA ASP A 409 -7.11 -23.84 0.12
C ASP A 409 -7.45 -22.70 -0.83
N ASP A 410 -6.84 -21.56 -0.56
CA ASP A 410 -6.76 -20.40 -1.44
C ASP A 410 -5.55 -20.44 -2.40
N GLU A 411 -4.61 -21.37 -2.26
CA GLU A 411 -3.54 -21.66 -3.24
C GLU A 411 -4.05 -22.39 -4.51
N ASP A 412 -5.12 -21.87 -5.10
CA ASP A 412 -5.84 -22.47 -6.22
C ASP A 412 -5.62 -21.75 -7.56
N GLY A 413 -4.79 -20.70 -7.55
CA GLY A 413 -4.40 -19.90 -8.70
C GLY A 413 -3.67 -20.64 -9.81
N VAL A 414 -3.00 -21.76 -9.48
CA VAL A 414 -2.17 -22.52 -10.42
C VAL A 414 -2.64 -23.97 -10.49
N ASN A 415 -3.52 -24.26 -11.46
CA ASN A 415 -4.02 -25.62 -11.72
C ASN A 415 -2.91 -26.66 -12.00
N VAL A 416 -1.87 -26.27 -12.77
CA VAL A 416 -0.73 -27.13 -13.12
C VAL A 416 0.53 -26.29 -13.19
N ILE A 417 1.49 -26.59 -12.32
CA ILE A 417 2.83 -26.01 -12.39
C ILE A 417 3.78 -26.97 -13.08
N SER A 418 4.16 -26.67 -14.32
CA SER A 418 5.03 -27.55 -15.11
C SER A 418 6.49 -27.44 -14.63
N PRO A 419 7.21 -28.56 -14.44
CA PRO A 419 8.63 -28.52 -14.12
C PRO A 419 9.48 -27.86 -15.22
N ILE A 420 10.51 -27.12 -14.82
CA ILE A 420 11.37 -26.35 -15.74
C ILE A 420 12.56 -27.22 -16.20
N ASN A 421 12.71 -27.44 -17.52
CA ASN A 421 13.90 -28.12 -18.05
C ASN A 421 15.14 -27.24 -17.85
N ILE A 422 16.25 -27.80 -17.38
CA ILE A 422 17.51 -27.04 -17.26
C ILE A 422 18.11 -26.60 -18.61
N ASN A 423 17.62 -27.14 -19.72
CA ASN A 423 17.97 -26.73 -21.09
C ASN A 423 16.92 -25.81 -21.72
N ALA A 424 15.86 -25.45 -21.00
CA ALA A 424 14.82 -24.58 -21.52
C ALA A 424 15.37 -23.19 -21.84
N THR A 425 14.90 -22.61 -22.95
CA THR A 425 15.18 -21.21 -23.32
C THR A 425 14.00 -20.29 -23.06
N ASP A 426 12.85 -20.86 -22.74
CA ASP A 426 11.61 -20.19 -22.39
C ASP A 426 10.84 -21.01 -21.36
N TYR A 427 9.91 -20.36 -20.68
CA TYR A 427 8.98 -20.99 -19.76
C TYR A 427 7.66 -20.22 -19.76
N SER A 428 6.55 -20.92 -19.57
CA SER A 428 5.24 -20.31 -19.45
C SER A 428 4.51 -20.84 -18.23
N LEU A 429 3.87 -19.93 -17.49
CA LEU A 429 2.98 -20.26 -16.38
C LEU A 429 1.61 -19.63 -16.65
N THR A 430 0.56 -20.42 -16.47
CA THR A 430 -0.82 -19.90 -16.51
C THR A 430 -1.30 -19.75 -15.09
N VAL A 431 -1.70 -18.53 -14.74
CA VAL A 431 -2.28 -18.19 -13.43
C VAL A 431 -3.73 -17.79 -13.65
N GLU A 432 -4.61 -18.35 -12.84
CA GLU A 432 -6.01 -18.00 -12.78
C GLU A 432 -6.21 -16.83 -11.81
N ALA A 433 -7.14 -15.92 -12.09
CA ALA A 433 -7.43 -14.81 -11.19
C ALA A 433 -8.86 -14.29 -11.35
N SER A 434 -9.40 -13.81 -10.24
CA SER A 434 -10.75 -13.25 -10.11
C SER A 434 -10.70 -11.80 -9.64
N ASN A 435 -11.45 -10.92 -10.30
CA ASN A 435 -11.53 -9.50 -9.96
C ASN A 435 -12.93 -8.96 -10.25
N THR A 436 -13.65 -8.62 -9.18
CA THR A 436 -14.98 -8.00 -9.19
C THR A 436 -15.03 -6.72 -8.34
N THR A 437 -13.87 -6.11 -8.09
CA THR A 437 -13.69 -4.91 -7.25
C THR A 437 -14.35 -3.64 -7.82
N GLY A 438 -14.73 -3.64 -9.10
CA GLY A 438 -15.14 -2.44 -9.84
C GLY A 438 -13.97 -1.67 -10.45
N SER A 439 -12.72 -2.13 -10.29
CA SER A 439 -11.50 -1.52 -10.81
C SER A 439 -10.57 -2.54 -11.46
N ILE A 440 -9.57 -2.09 -12.22
CA ILE A 440 -8.52 -2.97 -12.76
C ILE A 440 -7.54 -3.30 -11.63
N ALA A 441 -7.14 -4.57 -11.52
CA ALA A 441 -6.10 -5.03 -10.62
C ALA A 441 -4.82 -5.38 -11.38
N ASN A 442 -3.70 -5.45 -10.67
CA ASN A 442 -2.40 -5.89 -11.16
C ASN A 442 -2.13 -7.31 -10.66
N LEU A 443 -1.70 -8.19 -11.56
CA LEU A 443 -1.27 -9.56 -11.25
C LEU A 443 0.19 -9.70 -11.67
N ILE A 444 1.04 -10.11 -10.75
CA ILE A 444 2.48 -10.20 -10.95
C ILE A 444 3.00 -11.55 -10.47
N VAL A 445 3.96 -12.10 -11.22
CA VAL A 445 4.57 -13.40 -10.93
C VAL A 445 6.08 -13.28 -11.01
N TRP A 446 6.79 -13.78 -10.00
CA TRP A 446 8.24 -14.00 -10.00
C TRP A 446 8.54 -15.51 -10.02
N ILE A 447 9.64 -15.91 -10.64
CA ILE A 447 10.19 -17.28 -10.58
C ILE A 447 11.71 -17.17 -10.46
N ASP A 448 12.30 -17.70 -9.39
CA ASP A 448 13.76 -17.68 -9.19
C ASP A 448 14.46 -18.68 -10.14
N PHE A 449 14.75 -18.25 -11.36
CA PHE A 449 15.28 -19.15 -12.40
C PHE A 449 16.75 -19.50 -12.15
N ASP A 450 17.51 -18.60 -11.54
CA ASP A 450 18.94 -18.80 -11.30
C ASP A 450 19.25 -19.46 -9.95
N LYS A 451 18.22 -19.67 -9.12
CA LYS A 451 18.28 -20.26 -7.78
C LYS A 451 19.21 -19.48 -6.85
N SER A 452 19.14 -18.15 -6.90
CA SER A 452 19.87 -17.27 -6.00
C SER A 452 19.38 -17.40 -4.55
N GLY A 453 18.15 -17.89 -4.35
CA GLY A 453 17.46 -17.89 -3.07
C GLY A 453 16.70 -16.59 -2.79
N THR A 454 16.61 -15.69 -3.77
CA THR A 454 15.88 -14.43 -3.73
C THR A 454 15.14 -14.24 -5.05
N PHE A 455 14.07 -13.45 -5.06
CA PHE A 455 13.47 -12.99 -6.31
C PHE A 455 14.18 -11.73 -6.81
N GLU A 456 14.33 -11.58 -8.13
CA GLU A 456 14.81 -10.34 -8.75
C GLU A 456 13.84 -9.72 -9.75
N THR A 457 14.03 -8.41 -9.99
CA THR A 457 13.22 -7.66 -10.96
C THR A 457 13.23 -8.24 -12.39
N SER A 458 14.28 -8.96 -12.77
CA SER A 458 14.37 -9.62 -14.09
C SER A 458 13.51 -10.88 -14.20
N GLU A 459 13.07 -11.41 -13.07
CA GLU A 459 12.31 -12.66 -12.96
C GLU A 459 10.82 -12.41 -12.91
N ALA A 460 10.41 -11.15 -12.73
CA ALA A 460 9.03 -10.76 -12.67
C ALA A 460 8.40 -10.67 -14.07
N GLN A 461 7.13 -11.04 -14.18
CA GLN A 461 6.23 -10.62 -15.25
C GLN A 461 4.95 -10.05 -14.62
N VAL A 462 4.44 -8.95 -15.18
CA VAL A 462 3.24 -8.27 -14.65
C VAL A 462 2.22 -8.09 -15.75
N THR A 463 0.96 -8.30 -15.41
CA THR A 463 -0.21 -8.04 -16.26
C THR A 463 -1.31 -7.37 -15.43
N THR A 464 -2.41 -7.03 -16.10
CA THR A 464 -3.59 -6.47 -15.45
C THR A 464 -4.77 -7.42 -15.55
N VAL A 465 -5.53 -7.55 -14.47
CA VAL A 465 -6.78 -8.31 -14.40
C VAL A 465 -7.95 -7.30 -14.47
N PRO A 466 -8.74 -7.27 -15.56
CA PRO A 466 -9.88 -6.37 -15.68
C PRO A 466 -10.95 -6.63 -14.62
N ASP A 467 -11.74 -5.61 -14.29
CA ASP A 467 -12.97 -5.80 -13.51
C ASP A 467 -13.94 -6.76 -14.23
N ALA A 468 -14.79 -7.41 -13.44
CA ALA A 468 -15.72 -8.47 -13.85
C ALA A 468 -15.02 -9.69 -14.46
N THR A 469 -13.78 -9.96 -14.06
CA THR A 469 -13.09 -11.22 -14.33
C THR A 469 -13.48 -12.24 -13.26
N SER A 470 -13.79 -13.45 -13.69
CA SER A 470 -14.07 -14.60 -12.83
C SER A 470 -13.25 -15.74 -13.41
N GLU A 471 -12.32 -16.30 -12.62
CA GLU A 471 -11.53 -17.46 -13.02
C GLU A 471 -10.81 -17.23 -14.38
N GLY A 472 -10.27 -16.02 -14.56
CA GLY A 472 -9.62 -15.62 -15.80
C GLY A 472 -8.22 -16.20 -15.90
N GLN A 473 -7.87 -16.82 -17.03
CA GLN A 473 -6.53 -17.38 -17.24
C GLN A 473 -5.56 -16.38 -17.87
N PHE A 474 -4.46 -16.11 -17.16
CA PHE A 474 -3.41 -15.19 -17.55
C PHE A 474 -2.10 -15.94 -17.77
N VAL A 475 -1.55 -15.86 -18.99
CA VAL A 475 -0.32 -16.57 -19.37
C VAL A 475 0.90 -15.65 -19.26
N PHE A 476 1.81 -16.00 -18.38
CA PHE A 476 3.11 -15.34 -18.21
C PHE A 476 4.17 -16.11 -19.00
N ASN A 477 5.03 -15.38 -19.73
CA ASN A 477 6.01 -15.98 -20.63
C ASN A 477 7.39 -15.38 -20.37
N TRP A 478 8.36 -16.23 -20.03
CA TRP A 478 9.77 -15.89 -19.90
C TRP A 478 10.52 -16.43 -21.11
N THR A 479 11.45 -15.64 -21.66
CA THR A 479 12.26 -16.03 -22.81
C THR A 479 13.72 -15.64 -22.61
N GLY A 480 14.63 -16.32 -23.30
CA GLY A 480 16.07 -16.10 -23.15
C GLY A 480 16.65 -16.71 -21.87
N LEU A 481 15.98 -17.71 -21.30
CA LEU A 481 16.47 -18.44 -20.14
C LEU A 481 17.79 -19.15 -20.49
N SER A 482 18.73 -19.14 -19.55
CA SER A 482 20.02 -19.81 -19.69
C SER A 482 20.68 -20.00 -18.33
N GLY A 483 21.57 -20.98 -18.21
CA GLY A 483 22.30 -21.21 -16.95
C GLY A 483 21.47 -21.86 -15.84
N LEU A 484 20.30 -22.40 -16.17
CA LEU A 484 19.42 -23.11 -15.24
C LEU A 484 20.15 -24.32 -14.64
N THR A 485 19.90 -24.59 -13.35
CA THR A 485 20.53 -25.70 -12.63
C THR A 485 19.48 -26.58 -11.96
N ALA A 486 19.72 -27.90 -11.93
CA ALA A 486 18.80 -28.84 -11.33
C ALA A 486 18.59 -28.56 -9.82
N GLY A 487 17.39 -28.79 -9.31
CA GLY A 487 16.98 -28.57 -7.93
C GLY A 487 15.56 -28.05 -7.82
N VAL A 488 15.20 -27.50 -6.67
CA VAL A 488 13.93 -26.80 -6.46
C VAL A 488 14.16 -25.29 -6.57
N THR A 489 13.13 -24.58 -7.00
CA THR A 489 12.99 -23.14 -6.93
C THR A 489 11.55 -22.80 -6.57
N TYR A 490 11.24 -21.51 -6.44
CA TYR A 490 9.93 -21.03 -6.03
C TYR A 490 9.40 -20.01 -7.03
N ALA A 491 8.08 -19.93 -7.11
CA ALA A 491 7.36 -18.83 -7.73
C ALA A 491 6.60 -18.07 -6.64
N ARG A 492 6.39 -16.77 -6.87
CA ARG A 492 5.51 -15.93 -6.07
C ARG A 492 4.53 -15.22 -6.97
N ILE A 493 3.26 -15.27 -6.62
CA ILE A 493 2.16 -14.61 -7.30
C ILE A 493 1.61 -13.56 -6.34
N ARG A 494 1.32 -12.36 -6.84
CA ARG A 494 0.61 -11.34 -6.08
C ARG A 494 -0.46 -10.70 -6.96
N ILE A 495 -1.65 -10.52 -6.41
CA ILE A 495 -2.73 -9.76 -7.04
C ILE A 495 -3.17 -8.61 -6.15
N THR A 496 -3.30 -7.38 -6.68
CA THR A 496 -3.77 -6.24 -5.88
C THR A 496 -4.28 -5.11 -6.77
N THR A 497 -5.16 -4.24 -6.25
CA THR A 497 -5.50 -2.97 -6.94
C THR A 497 -4.44 -1.89 -6.76
N ASP A 498 -3.52 -2.07 -5.80
CA ASP A 498 -2.41 -1.16 -5.59
C ASP A 498 -1.42 -1.16 -6.77
N ALA A 499 -0.62 -0.10 -6.86
CA ALA A 499 0.47 -0.06 -7.82
C ALA A 499 1.60 -1.02 -7.39
N ILE A 500 1.79 -2.10 -8.15
CA ILE A 500 2.84 -3.09 -7.93
C ILE A 500 3.82 -3.12 -9.10
N THR A 501 5.09 -3.41 -8.85
CA THR A 501 6.14 -3.49 -9.87
C THR A 501 7.02 -4.71 -9.66
N ALA A 502 7.90 -5.01 -10.62
CA ALA A 502 8.90 -6.08 -10.51
C ALA A 502 9.81 -5.97 -9.27
N ALA A 503 9.92 -4.79 -8.65
CA ALA A 503 10.71 -4.59 -7.43
C ALA A 503 9.91 -4.84 -6.14
N SER A 504 8.58 -5.01 -6.24
CA SER A 504 7.66 -5.21 -5.12
C SER A 504 7.62 -6.67 -4.67
N ILE A 505 8.78 -7.25 -4.35
CA ILE A 505 8.91 -8.67 -3.96
C ILE A 505 8.24 -8.95 -2.59
N GLY A 506 8.30 -7.97 -1.70
CA GLY A 506 7.66 -7.99 -0.39
C GLY A 506 6.84 -6.73 -0.13
N GLY A 507 6.55 -6.44 1.14
CA GLY A 507 5.80 -5.27 1.58
C GLY A 507 4.28 -5.37 1.39
N VAL A 508 3.58 -4.37 1.93
CA VAL A 508 2.11 -4.32 2.02
C VAL A 508 1.40 -4.12 0.69
N ALA A 509 0.22 -4.71 0.58
CA ALA A 509 -0.85 -4.29 -0.33
C ALA A 509 -2.18 -4.16 0.43
N ASN A 510 -2.99 -3.16 0.07
CA ASN A 510 -4.24 -2.81 0.72
C ASN A 510 -5.38 -3.79 0.45
N ASN A 511 -5.24 -4.60 -0.60
CA ASN A 511 -6.15 -5.68 -0.91
C ASN A 511 -5.52 -6.75 -1.80
N GLY A 512 -6.14 -7.92 -1.85
CA GLY A 512 -5.77 -9.02 -2.74
C GLY A 512 -5.12 -10.16 -1.97
N GLU A 513 -4.11 -10.78 -2.59
CA GLU A 513 -3.56 -12.07 -2.16
C GLU A 513 -2.12 -12.30 -2.67
N VAL A 514 -1.41 -13.18 -2.00
CA VAL A 514 -0.10 -13.76 -2.28
C VAL A 514 -0.28 -15.28 -2.39
N GLU A 515 0.33 -15.89 -3.39
CA GLU A 515 0.53 -17.35 -3.38
C GLU A 515 2.00 -17.62 -3.70
N ASP A 516 2.59 -18.59 -3.00
CA ASP A 516 3.91 -19.11 -3.31
C ASP A 516 3.78 -20.56 -3.82
N HIS A 517 4.64 -20.94 -4.77
CA HIS A 517 4.59 -22.28 -5.36
C HIS A 517 5.98 -22.87 -5.55
N LEU A 518 6.17 -24.15 -5.21
CA LEU A 518 7.41 -24.86 -5.50
C LEU A 518 7.46 -25.32 -6.96
N ILE A 519 8.60 -25.05 -7.62
CA ILE A 519 8.89 -25.55 -8.98
C ILE A 519 10.14 -26.42 -8.97
N VAL A 520 10.04 -27.60 -9.58
CA VAL A 520 11.21 -28.46 -9.81
C VAL A 520 11.91 -28.07 -11.11
N MET A 521 13.22 -27.86 -11.02
CA MET A 521 14.14 -27.71 -12.15
C MET A 521 14.98 -28.97 -12.34
N GLY A 522 15.02 -29.50 -13.55
CA GLY A 522 15.76 -30.72 -13.82
C GLY A 522 15.82 -31.10 -15.29
N THR A 523 16.44 -32.23 -15.56
CA THR A 523 16.03 -33.08 -16.66
C THR A 523 14.92 -33.99 -16.14
N PHE A 524 14.04 -34.44 -17.01
CA PHE A 524 12.87 -35.21 -16.60
C PHE A 524 12.82 -36.48 -17.42
N ASP A 525 12.39 -37.54 -16.75
CA ASP A 525 11.90 -38.79 -17.30
C ASP A 525 10.44 -38.55 -17.77
N LEU A 526 10.16 -38.76 -19.06
CA LEU A 526 8.86 -38.73 -19.71
C LEU A 526 8.48 -40.15 -20.10
N GLY A 527 7.21 -40.51 -19.97
CA GLY A 527 6.76 -41.83 -20.42
C GLY A 527 6.76 -41.98 -21.94
N ASP A 528 7.01 -43.21 -22.38
CA ASP A 528 7.17 -43.66 -23.77
C ASP A 528 5.88 -43.86 -24.58
N ALA A 529 4.70 -43.68 -24.00
CA ALA A 529 3.44 -43.98 -24.69
C ALA A 529 3.29 -43.18 -26.02
N PRO A 530 2.54 -43.70 -27.01
CA PRO A 530 2.38 -43.01 -28.29
C PRO A 530 1.84 -41.59 -28.12
N ASP A 531 2.24 -40.68 -29.01
CA ASP A 531 1.97 -39.23 -28.91
C ASP A 531 0.47 -38.90 -28.72
N THR A 532 -0.41 -39.73 -29.30
CA THR A 532 -1.87 -39.62 -29.14
C THR A 532 -2.39 -39.73 -27.69
N TYR A 533 -1.53 -40.13 -26.74
CA TYR A 533 -1.82 -40.19 -25.31
C TYR A 533 -1.30 -38.97 -24.53
N GLY A 534 -0.68 -38.00 -25.21
CA GLY A 534 -0.11 -36.80 -24.60
C GLY A 534 1.14 -37.14 -23.79
N THR A 535 2.17 -37.67 -24.44
CA THR A 535 3.47 -37.99 -23.82
C THR A 535 4.53 -36.94 -24.06
N ASP A 536 4.26 -36.01 -24.99
CA ASP A 536 5.15 -34.92 -25.28
C ASP A 536 5.21 -33.90 -24.13
N ARG A 537 6.39 -33.28 -24.03
CA ARG A 537 6.67 -32.19 -23.09
C ARG A 537 5.85 -30.93 -23.37
N THR A 538 5.42 -30.77 -24.62
CA THR A 538 4.66 -29.61 -25.09
C THR A 538 3.42 -30.09 -25.79
N ASP A 539 2.27 -29.46 -25.53
CA ASP A 539 1.02 -29.73 -26.24
C ASP A 539 1.11 -29.21 -27.70
N ALA A 540 1.69 -30.02 -28.57
CA ALA A 540 1.97 -29.67 -29.96
C ALA A 540 0.74 -29.87 -30.86
N SER A 541 -0.18 -30.76 -30.49
CA SER A 541 -1.37 -31.10 -31.28
C SER A 541 -2.72 -31.15 -30.51
N GLY A 542 -2.78 -30.70 -29.26
CA GLY A 542 -4.00 -30.66 -28.44
C GLY A 542 -4.23 -31.90 -27.57
N GLU A 543 -3.20 -32.75 -27.43
CA GLU A 543 -3.13 -33.96 -26.60
C GLU A 543 -2.84 -33.69 -25.12
N GLY A 544 -2.33 -32.49 -24.79
CA GLY A 544 -1.88 -32.13 -23.44
C GLY A 544 -0.39 -32.38 -23.21
N VAL A 545 0.09 -32.08 -22.00
CA VAL A 545 1.48 -32.31 -21.59
C VAL A 545 1.57 -33.63 -20.84
N GLY A 546 2.57 -34.44 -21.20
CA GLY A 546 2.75 -35.76 -20.62
C GLY A 546 3.23 -35.78 -19.17
N PRO A 547 2.95 -36.90 -18.47
CA PRO A 547 3.46 -37.10 -17.12
C PRO A 547 4.98 -37.11 -17.17
N MET A 548 5.61 -36.43 -16.19
CA MET A 548 7.05 -36.35 -16.10
C MET A 548 7.52 -36.41 -14.65
N HIS A 549 8.67 -37.06 -14.43
CA HIS A 549 9.30 -37.18 -13.12
C HIS A 549 10.76 -36.78 -13.18
N THR A 550 11.32 -36.40 -12.03
CA THR A 550 12.78 -36.27 -11.94
C THR A 550 13.40 -37.66 -11.93
N PRO A 551 14.42 -37.92 -12.77
CA PRO A 551 15.03 -39.24 -12.86
C PRO A 551 15.60 -39.67 -11.49
N SER A 552 15.35 -40.92 -11.11
CA SER A 552 15.63 -41.43 -9.78
C SER A 552 16.34 -42.77 -9.84
N ALA A 553 17.49 -42.83 -9.16
CA ALA A 553 18.27 -44.06 -9.02
C ALA A 553 17.77 -44.97 -7.87
N THR A 554 16.76 -44.55 -7.11
CA THR A 554 16.28 -45.26 -5.90
C THR A 554 14.78 -45.58 -5.93
N ILE A 555 13.97 -44.78 -6.61
CA ILE A 555 12.53 -44.98 -6.78
C ILE A 555 12.23 -44.98 -8.27
N PHE A 556 12.05 -46.18 -8.83
CA PHE A 556 11.78 -46.36 -10.26
C PHE A 556 11.06 -47.68 -10.50
N LEU A 557 10.36 -47.78 -11.62
CA LEU A 557 9.76 -49.03 -12.06
C LEU A 557 10.82 -49.87 -12.77
N GLY A 558 10.81 -51.20 -12.58
CA GLY A 558 11.63 -52.09 -13.41
C GLY A 558 12.97 -52.50 -12.81
N ALA A 559 14.00 -52.70 -13.63
CA ALA A 559 15.35 -53.09 -13.24
C ALA A 559 16.41 -52.06 -13.64
N VAL A 560 16.06 -51.13 -14.53
CA VAL A 560 16.89 -50.03 -14.99
C VAL A 560 16.38 -48.75 -14.33
N ALA A 561 17.29 -47.94 -13.79
CA ALA A 561 16.90 -46.67 -13.16
C ALA A 561 16.47 -45.68 -14.24
N THR A 562 15.55 -44.77 -13.88
CA THR A 562 15.01 -43.85 -14.86
C THR A 562 16.09 -42.95 -15.48
N ASP A 563 15.97 -42.71 -16.77
CA ASP A 563 16.87 -41.85 -17.53
C ASP A 563 16.25 -40.47 -17.77
N ALA A 564 16.81 -39.64 -18.64
CA ALA A 564 16.29 -38.29 -18.80
C ALA A 564 16.22 -37.90 -20.27
N GLU A 565 15.04 -37.46 -20.70
CA GLU A 565 14.76 -37.24 -22.10
C GLU A 565 14.53 -35.75 -22.39
N ALA A 566 14.73 -35.40 -23.67
CA ALA A 566 14.46 -34.05 -24.15
C ALA A 566 12.95 -33.83 -24.41
N ASN A 567 12.24 -34.90 -24.77
CA ASN A 567 10.81 -34.98 -25.07
C ASN A 567 10.36 -36.43 -24.89
N GLY A 568 9.07 -36.76 -25.07
CA GLY A 568 8.58 -38.16 -25.03
C GLY A 568 9.14 -39.07 -26.14
N PHE A 569 9.99 -38.55 -27.04
CA PHE A 569 10.67 -39.27 -28.12
C PHE A 569 12.09 -38.72 -28.31
N VAL A 570 13.09 -39.58 -28.57
CA VAL A 570 14.52 -39.19 -28.69
C VAL A 570 14.74 -38.13 -29.77
N ASP A 571 14.01 -38.21 -30.89
CA ASP A 571 14.13 -37.29 -32.01
C ASP A 571 12.90 -36.37 -32.21
N GLY A 572 11.92 -36.48 -31.30
CA GLY A 572 10.67 -35.72 -31.34
C GLY A 572 9.66 -36.22 -32.39
N VAL A 573 9.79 -37.45 -32.88
CA VAL A 573 8.83 -38.09 -33.79
C VAL A 573 8.43 -39.47 -33.25
N ASP A 574 7.12 -39.71 -33.14
CA ASP A 574 6.57 -41.06 -32.95
C ASP A 574 6.76 -41.87 -34.24
N ASP A 575 7.84 -42.65 -34.31
CA ASP A 575 8.31 -43.35 -35.49
C ASP A 575 7.59 -44.70 -35.68
N ASN A 576 7.12 -45.30 -34.57
CA ASN A 576 6.64 -46.68 -34.59
C ASN A 576 5.28 -46.92 -33.90
N GLY A 577 4.71 -45.92 -33.22
CA GLY A 577 3.43 -46.02 -32.51
C GLY A 577 3.46 -47.02 -31.35
N LEU A 578 4.65 -47.32 -30.84
CA LEU A 578 4.95 -48.19 -29.72
C LEU A 578 5.75 -47.40 -28.69
N ALA A 579 5.75 -47.93 -27.49
CA ALA A 579 6.39 -47.35 -26.34
C ALA A 579 7.86 -47.81 -26.28
N GLN A 580 8.69 -47.29 -27.20
CA GLN A 580 10.10 -47.69 -27.46
C GLN A 580 10.95 -46.55 -28.09
N ASP A 581 10.37 -45.37 -28.32
CA ASP A 581 10.95 -44.33 -29.19
C ASP A 581 11.75 -43.26 -28.41
N ASP A 582 11.83 -43.38 -27.09
CA ASP A 582 12.56 -42.52 -26.14
C ASP A 582 13.88 -43.13 -25.59
N ASP A 583 14.17 -44.40 -25.87
CA ASP A 583 15.42 -45.11 -25.51
C ASP A 583 16.72 -44.35 -25.91
N LEU A 584 17.27 -43.51 -25.03
CA LEU A 584 18.53 -42.79 -25.32
C LEU A 584 19.72 -43.75 -25.20
N ALA A 585 20.20 -44.25 -26.34
CA ALA A 585 21.32 -45.20 -26.45
C ALA A 585 21.03 -46.65 -25.98
N GLY A 586 19.75 -47.05 -25.99
CA GLY A 586 19.31 -48.44 -25.84
C GLY A 586 19.31 -48.96 -24.40
N VAL A 587 18.99 -48.06 -23.46
CA VAL A 587 18.72 -48.37 -22.06
C VAL A 587 17.23 -48.12 -21.88
N ASP A 588 16.46 -49.21 -21.79
CA ASP A 588 14.99 -49.23 -21.63
C ASP A 588 14.70 -49.28 -20.12
N ASP A 589 14.30 -48.14 -19.55
CA ASP A 589 13.85 -47.96 -18.16
C ASP A 589 12.36 -48.21 -17.93
N GLU A 590 11.63 -48.47 -19.02
CA GLU A 590 10.21 -48.81 -19.07
C GLU A 590 9.99 -50.33 -18.86
N ASP A 591 10.98 -51.03 -18.31
CA ASP A 591 10.96 -52.46 -18.00
C ASP A 591 10.18 -52.80 -16.71
N GLY A 592 9.45 -51.82 -16.18
CA GLY A 592 8.58 -51.86 -15.02
C GLY A 592 7.42 -52.83 -15.11
N VAL A 593 6.83 -52.98 -16.30
CA VAL A 593 5.62 -53.79 -16.49
C VAL A 593 5.90 -54.88 -17.53
N THR A 594 5.78 -56.14 -17.13
CA THR A 594 5.82 -57.24 -18.12
C THR A 594 4.46 -57.33 -18.84
N ILE A 595 4.33 -56.68 -19.99
CA ILE A 595 3.10 -56.71 -20.80
C ILE A 595 3.03 -58.01 -21.61
N PRO A 596 1.94 -58.81 -21.50
CA PRO A 596 1.73 -59.97 -22.37
C PRO A 596 1.55 -59.54 -23.82
N ALA A 597 2.15 -60.26 -24.78
CA ALA A 597 2.00 -59.98 -26.22
C ALA A 597 0.55 -59.99 -26.75
N SER A 598 -0.39 -60.52 -25.96
CA SER A 598 -1.82 -60.38 -26.17
C SER A 598 -2.54 -60.57 -24.84
N ILE A 599 -3.45 -59.66 -24.50
CA ILE A 599 -4.40 -59.84 -23.40
C ILE A 599 -5.71 -60.35 -24.04
N MET A 600 -6.11 -61.57 -23.73
CA MET A 600 -7.43 -62.10 -24.12
C MET A 600 -8.38 -61.96 -22.93
N ALA A 601 -8.96 -60.77 -22.79
CA ALA A 601 -9.96 -60.53 -21.75
C ALA A 601 -11.37 -60.83 -22.28
N GLU A 602 -12.12 -61.67 -21.56
CA GLU A 602 -13.58 -61.74 -21.68
C GLU A 602 -14.21 -60.64 -20.82
N PRO A 603 -15.43 -60.16 -21.12
CA PRO A 603 -16.16 -59.30 -20.19
C PRO A 603 -16.20 -59.94 -18.79
N ASP A 604 -15.88 -59.15 -17.77
CA ASP A 604 -15.81 -59.56 -16.35
C ASP A 604 -14.66 -60.50 -15.96
N SER A 605 -13.65 -60.70 -16.82
CA SER A 605 -12.40 -61.36 -16.44
C SER A 605 -11.43 -60.37 -15.77
N THR A 606 -10.73 -60.83 -14.71
CA THR A 606 -9.66 -60.06 -14.06
C THR A 606 -8.32 -60.50 -14.63
N GLU A 607 -7.67 -59.59 -15.36
CA GLU A 607 -6.29 -59.75 -15.81
C GLU A 607 -5.35 -59.12 -14.79
N SER A 608 -4.16 -59.69 -14.63
CA SER A 608 -3.17 -59.19 -13.67
C SER A 608 -1.85 -58.97 -14.39
N LEU A 609 -1.33 -57.74 -14.30
CA LEU A 609 0.01 -57.38 -14.74
C LEU A 609 0.95 -57.42 -13.55
N THR A 610 2.16 -57.94 -13.76
CA THR A 610 3.21 -57.86 -12.74
C THR A 610 3.98 -56.58 -12.97
N VAL A 611 3.99 -55.70 -11.96
CA VAL A 611 4.78 -54.48 -11.94
C VAL A 611 5.96 -54.70 -11.00
N ARG A 612 7.17 -54.36 -11.45
CA ARG A 612 8.36 -54.27 -10.60
C ARG A 612 8.51 -52.84 -10.14
N VAL A 613 8.66 -52.66 -8.83
CA VAL A 613 8.83 -51.35 -8.21
C VAL A 613 10.07 -51.43 -7.34
N ASN A 614 10.99 -50.49 -7.55
CA ASN A 614 12.08 -50.22 -6.63
C ASN A 614 11.64 -49.05 -5.75
N THR A 615 11.75 -49.23 -4.45
CA THR A 615 11.41 -48.20 -3.46
C THR A 615 12.64 -47.90 -2.62
N ASP A 616 12.72 -46.68 -2.10
CA ASP A 616 13.71 -46.36 -1.08
C ASP A 616 13.55 -47.31 0.13
N VAL A 617 14.67 -47.76 0.67
CA VAL A 617 14.72 -48.63 1.86
C VAL A 617 14.25 -47.91 3.13
N ASP A 618 14.17 -46.57 3.07
CA ASP A 618 13.70 -45.69 4.15
C ASP A 618 12.26 -45.15 3.94
N ALA A 619 11.55 -45.57 2.88
CA ALA A 619 10.13 -45.23 2.68
C ALA A 619 9.25 -46.04 3.65
N THR A 620 8.95 -45.47 4.83
CA THR A 620 8.04 -46.04 5.84
C THR A 620 6.66 -45.43 5.80
#